data_AF-A0A178XH87-F1
#
_entry.id   AF-A0A178XH87-F1
#
_cell.length_a   1.000
_cell.length_b   1.000
_cell.length_c   1.000
_cell.angle_alpha   90.00
_cell.angle_beta   90.00
_cell.angle_gamma   90.00
#
_symmetry.space_group_name_H-M   'P 1'
#
loop_
_entity.id
_entity.type
_entity.pdbx_description
1 polymer ?
#
loop_
_entity_poly.entity_id
_entity_poly.type
_entity_poly.pdbx_seq_one_letter_code
_entity_poly.pdbx_strand_id
1 'polypeptide(L)'
;MASANRRVLPGFSLTLGDTVFYLSILVLMPITAVFFKAGTLSLEEFWGAVWTERARAAYLLTFGAALAAAVVNIILGLLIAWVLVRYEFHGKKIIDALVDLPLALPTAVAGLVYSALYVPNGWLGQYLVPLGIHGAYSRFAIVLVLVFVGLPFVVRTVQPILENLDPETEEASACLGATRLQTFWNVILPTLYPALITGFALAFARGVANTVQLSSSRGTSPMRQKSPQS
;
A
#
# COMPACT_ATOMS: atom_id res chain seq x y z
N MET A 1 -31.39 -31.49 24.39
CA MET A 1 -30.05 -32.01 24.02
C MET A 1 -29.04 -30.90 24.29
N ALA A 2 -28.27 -31.01 25.36
CA ALA A 2 -27.30 -29.99 25.78
C ALA A 2 -26.02 -30.09 24.95
N SER A 3 -25.59 -28.99 24.32
CA SER A 3 -24.34 -28.95 23.57
C SER A 3 -23.17 -28.96 24.55
N ALA A 4 -22.46 -30.09 24.60
CA ALA A 4 -21.19 -30.18 25.30
C ALA A 4 -20.14 -29.38 24.51
N ASN A 5 -19.91 -28.14 24.92
CA ASN A 5 -18.81 -27.30 24.44
C ASN A 5 -17.47 -27.87 24.95
N ARG A 6 -17.01 -28.97 24.33
CA ARG A 6 -15.69 -29.54 24.61
C ARG A 6 -14.65 -28.63 23.97
N ARG A 7 -14.14 -27.67 24.76
CA ARG A 7 -12.93 -26.92 24.42
C ARG A 7 -11.81 -27.94 24.16
N VAL A 8 -11.32 -27.99 22.92
CA VAL A 8 -10.40 -29.01 22.40
C VAL A 8 -9.00 -28.94 23.07
N LEU A 9 -8.70 -27.85 23.77
CA LEU A 9 -7.45 -27.66 24.50
C LEU A 9 -7.71 -27.23 25.95
N PRO A 10 -7.23 -27.97 26.98
CA PRO A 10 -7.26 -27.51 28.36
C PRO A 10 -6.39 -26.24 28.49
N GLY A 11 -6.89 -25.21 29.18
CA GLY A 11 -6.15 -23.95 29.40
C GLY A 11 -6.14 -22.96 28.23
N PHE A 12 -6.86 -23.23 27.12
CA PHE A 12 -6.91 -22.33 25.95
C PHE A 12 -7.24 -20.87 26.28
N SER A 13 -8.16 -20.63 27.22
CA SER A 13 -8.52 -19.25 27.60
C SER A 13 -7.41 -18.53 28.35
N LEU A 14 -6.57 -19.26 29.09
CA LEU A 14 -5.44 -18.68 29.81
C LEU A 14 -4.30 -18.34 28.84
N THR A 15 -3.93 -19.30 27.98
CA THR A 15 -2.87 -19.09 26.98
C THR A 15 -3.26 -18.04 25.93
N LEU A 16 -4.52 -18.01 25.51
CA LEU A 16 -5.05 -16.95 24.65
C LEU A 16 -5.01 -15.60 25.36
N GLY A 17 -5.43 -15.54 26.63
CA GLY A 17 -5.39 -14.33 27.45
C GLY A 17 -3.98 -13.77 27.57
N ASP A 18 -3.02 -14.61 27.93
CA ASP A 18 -1.61 -14.24 28.06
C ASP A 18 -1.03 -13.78 26.72
N THR A 19 -1.33 -14.48 25.62
CA THR A 19 -0.85 -14.11 24.27
C THR A 19 -1.40 -12.75 23.86
N VAL A 20 -2.71 -12.53 24.01
CA VAL A 20 -3.36 -11.25 23.67
C VAL A 20 -2.84 -10.12 24.55
N PHE A 21 -2.59 -10.38 25.84
CA PHE A 21 -2.03 -9.41 26.77
C PHE A 21 -0.62 -8.97 26.36
N TYR A 22 0.29 -9.91 26.09
CA TYR A 22 1.65 -9.59 25.65
C TYR A 22 1.66 -8.87 24.31
N LEU A 23 0.85 -9.29 23.33
CA LEU A 23 0.74 -8.60 22.04
C LEU A 23 0.18 -7.18 22.19
N SER A 24 -0.80 -7.02 23.07
CA SER A 24 -1.40 -5.71 23.37
C SER A 24 -0.39 -4.78 24.02
N ILE A 25 0.39 -5.25 24.99
CA ILE A 25 1.48 -4.45 25.60
C ILE A 25 2.52 -4.06 24.54
N LEU A 26 2.93 -5.00 23.68
CA LEU A 26 3.94 -4.75 22.65
C LEU A 26 3.53 -3.64 21.70
N VAL A 27 2.25 -3.59 21.31
CA VAL A 27 1.72 -2.55 20.40
C VAL A 27 1.37 -1.25 21.14
N LEU A 28 0.74 -1.34 22.31
CA LEU A 28 0.23 -0.17 23.03
C LEU A 28 1.34 0.60 23.72
N MET A 29 2.37 -0.06 24.26
CA MET A 29 3.47 0.60 24.96
C MET A 29 4.12 1.75 24.14
N PRO A 30 4.57 1.55 22.89
CA PRO A 30 5.17 2.64 22.11
C PRO A 30 4.15 3.73 21.76
N ILE A 31 2.90 3.37 21.47
CA ILE A 31 1.85 4.34 21.15
C ILE A 31 1.59 5.23 22.36
N THR A 32 1.36 4.64 23.53
CA THR A 32 1.14 5.34 24.79
C THR A 32 2.35 6.20 25.17
N ALA A 33 3.58 5.72 24.98
CA ALA A 33 4.79 6.52 25.21
C ALA A 33 4.85 7.79 24.35
N VAL A 34 4.43 7.71 23.08
CA VAL A 34 4.33 8.89 22.20
C VAL A 34 3.30 9.90 22.71
N PHE A 35 2.12 9.42 23.16
CA PHE A 35 1.10 10.30 23.75
C PHE A 35 1.57 10.97 25.04
N PHE A 36 2.22 10.22 25.93
CA PHE A 36 2.81 10.82 27.14
C PHE A 36 3.86 11.87 26.80
N LYS A 37 4.75 11.59 25.85
CA LYS A 37 5.76 12.56 25.42
C LYS A 37 5.14 13.81 24.82
N ALA A 38 4.11 13.66 23.98
CA ALA A 38 3.37 14.79 23.43
C ALA A 38 2.68 15.62 24.53
N GLY A 39 2.13 14.96 25.57
CA GLY A 39 1.51 15.62 26.72
C GLY A 39 2.49 16.36 27.64
N THR A 40 3.80 16.12 27.54
CA THR A 40 4.81 16.91 28.26
C THR A 40 5.15 18.24 27.60
N LEU A 41 4.71 18.46 26.36
CA LEU A 41 4.97 19.70 25.62
C LEU A 41 3.85 20.72 25.90
N SER A 42 4.21 22.00 26.01
CA SER A 42 3.22 23.07 25.98
C SER A 42 2.54 23.15 24.61
N LEU A 43 1.35 23.77 24.55
CA LEU A 43 0.59 23.89 23.31
C LEU A 43 1.39 24.65 22.22
N GLU A 44 2.17 25.64 22.63
CA GLU A 44 3.04 26.42 21.74
C GLU A 44 4.23 25.62 21.22
N GLU A 45 4.90 24.85 22.08
CA GLU A 45 5.99 23.95 21.66
C GLU A 45 5.49 22.85 20.74
N PHE A 46 4.31 22.29 21.02
CA PHE A 46 3.67 21.29 20.16
C PHE A 46 3.35 21.89 18.79
N TRP A 47 2.69 23.05 18.75
CA TRP A 47 2.34 23.70 17.48
C TRP A 47 3.58 24.12 16.70
N GLY A 48 4.59 24.66 17.39
CA GLY A 48 5.88 25.02 16.82
C GLY A 48 6.63 23.82 16.22
N ALA A 49 6.52 22.64 16.82
CA ALA A 49 7.14 21.42 16.31
C ALA A 49 6.38 20.84 15.10
N VAL A 50 5.05 20.82 15.14
CA VAL A 50 4.21 20.18 14.10
C VAL A 50 4.06 21.07 12.86
N TRP A 51 4.08 22.39 13.02
CA TRP A 51 3.71 23.33 11.96
C TRP A 51 4.89 24.06 11.29
N THR A 52 6.09 23.47 11.35
CA THR A 52 7.29 23.98 10.67
C THR A 52 7.19 23.87 9.14
N GLU A 53 7.94 24.71 8.42
CA GLU A 53 8.01 24.64 6.95
C GLU A 53 8.46 23.25 6.45
N ARG A 54 9.41 22.64 7.16
CA ARG A 54 9.89 21.29 6.89
C ARG A 54 8.81 20.23 7.12
N ALA A 55 8.02 20.35 8.19
CA ALA A 55 6.93 19.41 8.47
C ALA A 55 5.84 19.48 7.39
N ARG A 56 5.43 20.70 6.98
CA ARG A 56 4.44 20.87 5.90
C ARG A 56 4.92 20.29 4.57
N ALA A 57 6.17 20.55 4.19
CA ALA A 57 6.77 19.97 2.99
C ALA A 57 6.80 18.43 3.04
N ALA A 58 7.10 17.86 4.21
CA ALA A 58 7.08 16.42 4.43
C ALA A 58 5.66 15.83 4.35
N TYR A 59 4.66 16.49 4.93
CA TYR A 59 3.26 16.06 4.84
C TYR A 59 2.74 16.10 3.40
N LEU A 60 2.98 17.19 2.66
CA LEU A 60 2.57 17.31 1.26
C LEU A 60 3.20 16.23 0.39
N LEU A 61 4.49 15.95 0.58
CA LEU A 61 5.16 14.88 -0.15
C LEU A 61 4.59 13.50 0.22
N THR A 62 4.42 13.23 1.50
CA THR A 62 3.99 11.92 2.03
C THR A 62 2.57 11.59 1.61
N PHE A 63 1.62 12.46 1.96
CA PHE A 63 0.21 12.24 1.65
C PHE A 63 -0.06 12.41 0.16
N GLY A 64 0.56 13.40 -0.50
CA GLY A 64 0.37 13.63 -1.93
C GLY A 64 0.88 12.46 -2.78
N ALA A 65 2.09 11.95 -2.51
CA ALA A 65 2.63 10.81 -3.25
C ALA A 65 1.87 9.51 -2.96
N ALA A 66 1.53 9.25 -1.68
CA ALA A 66 0.75 8.08 -1.30
C ALA A 66 -0.65 8.09 -1.92
N LEU A 67 -1.31 9.25 -1.96
CA LEU A 67 -2.63 9.39 -2.57
C LEU A 67 -2.57 9.14 -4.09
N ALA A 68 -1.63 9.77 -4.78
CA ALA A 68 -1.43 9.57 -6.21
C ALA A 68 -1.17 8.09 -6.54
N ALA A 69 -0.29 7.44 -5.77
CA ALA A 69 -0.01 6.02 -5.94
C ALA A 69 -1.22 5.13 -5.65
N ALA A 70 -1.99 5.41 -4.60
CA ALA A 70 -3.18 4.65 -4.25
C ALA A 70 -4.27 4.74 -5.33
N VAL A 71 -4.47 5.92 -5.94
CA VAL A 71 -5.40 6.08 -7.07
C VAL A 71 -4.95 5.24 -8.27
N VAL A 72 -3.66 5.29 -8.61
CA VAL A 72 -3.11 4.46 -9.70
C VAL A 72 -3.27 2.97 -9.37
N ASN A 73 -3.06 2.57 -8.11
CA ASN A 73 -3.22 1.19 -7.67
C ASN A 73 -4.65 0.69 -7.75
N ILE A 74 -5.68 1.53 -7.53
CA ILE A 74 -7.08 1.13 -7.77
C ILE A 74 -7.24 0.67 -9.22
N ILE A 75 -6.78 1.49 -10.17
CA ILE A 75 -6.97 1.25 -11.60
C ILE A 75 -6.18 0.01 -12.03
N LEU A 76 -4.88 -0.02 -11.74
CA LEU A 76 -4.01 -1.14 -12.12
C LEU A 76 -4.39 -2.43 -11.39
N GLY A 77 -4.68 -2.33 -10.09
CA GLY A 77 -5.06 -3.48 -9.27
C GLY A 77 -6.38 -4.09 -9.72
N LEU A 78 -7.38 -3.27 -10.06
CA LEU A 78 -8.63 -3.75 -10.65
C LEU A 78 -8.40 -4.44 -11.98
N LEU A 79 -7.61 -3.86 -12.88
CA LEU A 79 -7.30 -4.46 -14.19
C LEU A 79 -6.55 -5.79 -14.05
N ILE A 80 -5.56 -5.87 -13.16
CA ILE A 80 -4.79 -7.08 -12.93
C ILE A 80 -5.66 -8.16 -12.29
N ALA A 81 -6.42 -7.83 -11.23
CA ALA A 81 -7.36 -8.75 -10.62
C ALA A 81 -8.38 -9.25 -11.66
N TRP A 82 -8.88 -8.36 -12.52
CA TRP A 82 -9.78 -8.72 -13.61
C TRP A 82 -9.17 -9.74 -14.56
N VAL A 83 -7.94 -9.48 -15.04
CA VAL A 83 -7.25 -10.38 -15.96
C VAL A 83 -6.97 -11.73 -15.30
N LEU A 84 -6.49 -11.73 -14.06
CA LEU A 84 -6.16 -12.95 -13.33
C LEU A 84 -7.40 -13.80 -13.04
N VAL A 85 -8.56 -13.19 -12.74
CA VAL A 85 -9.78 -13.95 -12.43
C VAL A 85 -10.52 -14.38 -13.70
N ARG A 86 -10.65 -13.51 -14.69
CA ARG A 86 -11.53 -13.73 -15.85
C ARG A 86 -10.89 -14.45 -17.03
N TYR A 87 -9.56 -14.53 -17.09
CA TYR A 87 -8.86 -15.14 -18.21
C TYR A 87 -7.97 -16.31 -17.74
N GLU A 88 -8.03 -17.41 -18.49
CA GLU A 88 -7.16 -18.56 -18.34
C GLU A 88 -6.06 -18.50 -19.42
N PHE A 89 -4.80 -18.46 -19.00
CA PHE A 89 -3.65 -18.42 -19.91
C PHE A 89 -2.41 -19.06 -19.31
N HIS A 90 -1.52 -19.56 -20.19
CA HIS A 90 -0.25 -20.15 -19.79
C HIS A 90 0.65 -19.08 -19.13
N GLY A 91 1.02 -19.30 -17.87
CA GLY A 91 1.82 -18.35 -17.09
C GLY A 91 1.05 -17.51 -16.07
N LYS A 92 -0.29 -17.66 -15.96
CA LYS A 92 -1.12 -17.00 -14.93
C LYS A 92 -0.55 -17.10 -13.52
N LYS A 93 -0.08 -18.28 -13.11
CA LYS A 93 0.55 -18.51 -11.80
C LYS A 93 1.84 -17.70 -11.58
N ILE A 94 2.62 -17.48 -12.65
CA ILE A 94 3.85 -16.68 -12.57
C ILE A 94 3.47 -15.21 -12.38
N ILE A 95 2.50 -14.71 -13.14
CA ILE A 95 2.02 -13.32 -12.99
C ILE A 95 1.41 -13.10 -11.60
N ASP A 96 0.58 -14.03 -11.12
CA ASP A 96 -0.01 -13.97 -9.78
C ASP A 96 1.08 -13.93 -8.68
N ALA A 97 2.14 -14.73 -8.81
CA ALA A 97 3.28 -14.67 -7.90
C ALA A 97 4.10 -13.36 -8.02
N LEU A 98 4.24 -12.80 -9.23
CA LEU A 98 4.92 -11.52 -9.45
C LEU A 98 4.16 -10.35 -8.82
N VAL A 99 2.82 -10.43 -8.74
CA VAL A 99 2.02 -9.43 -8.02
C VAL A 99 2.36 -9.40 -6.54
N ASP A 100 2.70 -10.54 -5.94
CA ASP A 100 3.08 -10.62 -4.52
C ASP A 100 4.57 -10.38 -4.24
N LEU A 101 5.39 -10.32 -5.29
CA LEU A 101 6.82 -10.03 -5.18
C LEU A 101 7.13 -8.79 -4.29
N PRO A 102 6.40 -7.67 -4.36
CA PRO A 102 6.65 -6.50 -3.52
C PRO A 102 6.48 -6.78 -2.02
N LEU A 103 5.66 -7.77 -1.64
CA LEU A 103 5.45 -8.15 -0.23
C LEU A 103 6.60 -9.00 0.30
N ALA A 104 7.24 -9.79 -0.57
CA ALA A 104 8.39 -10.62 -0.23
C ALA A 104 9.70 -9.81 -0.14
N LEU A 105 9.78 -8.68 -0.84
CA LEU A 105 10.98 -7.86 -0.87
C LEU A 105 11.10 -6.98 0.39
N PRO A 106 12.26 -6.97 1.05
CA PRO A 106 12.56 -5.95 2.04
C PRO A 106 12.47 -4.55 1.40
N THR A 107 11.80 -3.61 2.05
CA THR A 107 11.58 -2.26 1.50
C THR A 107 12.89 -1.53 1.18
N ALA A 108 13.95 -1.80 1.95
CA ALA A 108 15.29 -1.27 1.68
C ALA A 108 15.86 -1.76 0.34
N VAL A 109 15.64 -3.03 -0.01
CA VAL A 109 16.08 -3.62 -1.29
C VAL A 109 15.29 -3.02 -2.44
N ALA A 110 13.98 -2.84 -2.28
CA ALA A 110 13.16 -2.15 -3.29
C ALA A 110 13.68 -0.73 -3.56
N GLY A 111 14.03 0.03 -2.51
CA GLY A 111 14.63 1.36 -2.65
C GLY A 111 15.97 1.35 -3.41
N LEU A 112 16.84 0.36 -3.15
CA LEU A 112 18.12 0.23 -3.83
C LEU A 112 17.97 -0.15 -5.31
N VAL A 113 17.09 -1.11 -5.61
CA VAL A 113 16.80 -1.54 -6.99
C VAL A 113 16.20 -0.39 -7.79
N TYR A 114 15.25 0.35 -7.22
CA TYR A 114 14.71 1.55 -7.86
C TYR A 114 15.78 2.62 -8.05
N SER A 115 16.65 2.83 -7.06
CA SER A 115 17.75 3.78 -7.21
C SER A 115 18.70 3.39 -8.33
N ALA A 116 18.96 2.10 -8.54
CA ALA A 116 19.78 1.58 -9.62
C ALA A 116 19.11 1.73 -11.00
N LEU A 117 17.79 1.51 -11.09
CA LEU A 117 17.02 1.65 -12.32
C LEU A 117 16.93 3.11 -12.83
N TYR A 118 16.98 4.07 -11.91
CA TYR A 118 16.84 5.52 -12.18
C TYR A 118 18.16 6.29 -12.26
N VAL A 119 19.32 5.61 -12.22
CA VAL A 119 20.61 6.24 -12.55
C VAL A 119 20.55 6.75 -14.00
N PRO A 120 21.22 7.86 -14.37
CA PRO A 120 21.19 8.36 -15.75
C PRO A 120 21.55 7.33 -16.83
N ASN A 121 22.40 6.35 -16.51
CA ASN A 121 22.76 5.23 -17.38
C ASN A 121 21.96 3.94 -17.11
N GLY A 122 20.94 3.99 -16.26
CA GLY A 122 20.06 2.88 -15.93
C GLY A 122 19.00 2.67 -17.02
N TRP A 123 18.45 1.45 -17.07
CA TRP A 123 17.50 1.04 -18.11
C TRP A 123 16.27 1.95 -18.21
N LEU A 124 15.80 2.50 -17.08
CA LEU A 124 14.70 3.47 -17.01
C LEU A 124 15.19 4.92 -17.06
N GLY A 125 16.28 5.22 -16.35
CA GLY A 125 16.84 6.57 -16.27
C GLY A 125 17.23 7.17 -17.63
N GLN A 126 17.70 6.37 -18.58
CA GLN A 126 18.04 6.85 -19.93
C GLN A 126 16.84 7.45 -20.69
N TYR A 127 15.62 7.00 -20.42
CA TYR A 127 14.40 7.52 -21.05
C TYR A 127 13.75 8.64 -20.24
N LEU A 128 13.94 8.63 -18.92
CA LEU A 128 13.28 9.55 -17.97
C LEU A 128 14.09 10.84 -17.74
N VAL A 129 15.42 10.77 -17.79
CA VAL A 129 16.31 11.94 -17.66
C VAL A 129 16.08 12.98 -18.77
N PRO A 130 15.90 12.62 -20.06
CA PRO A 130 15.55 13.57 -21.12
C PRO A 130 14.20 14.27 -20.91
N LEU A 131 13.27 13.64 -20.19
CA LEU A 131 11.94 14.19 -19.86
C LEU A 131 11.99 15.13 -18.64
N GLY A 132 13.18 15.48 -18.14
CA GLY A 132 13.34 16.34 -16.97
C GLY A 132 13.09 15.64 -15.62
N ILE A 133 12.90 14.31 -15.62
CA ILE A 133 12.72 13.52 -14.40
C ILE A 133 14.10 13.11 -13.89
N HIS A 134 14.68 13.99 -13.07
CA HIS A 134 16.04 13.82 -12.56
C HIS A 134 16.07 12.96 -11.29
N GLY A 135 16.64 11.76 -11.42
CA GLY A 135 17.16 10.96 -10.31
C GLY A 135 16.15 10.09 -9.55
N ALA A 136 16.72 9.12 -8.84
CA ALA A 136 16.04 8.09 -8.04
C ALA A 136 15.09 8.61 -6.94
N TYR A 137 15.25 9.87 -6.53
CA TYR A 137 14.45 10.49 -5.47
C TYR A 137 13.55 11.65 -5.97
N SER A 138 13.23 11.65 -7.26
CA SER A 138 12.21 12.54 -7.81
C SER A 138 10.82 12.17 -7.27
N ARG A 139 9.88 13.13 -7.26
CA ARG A 139 8.49 12.89 -6.82
C ARG A 139 7.85 11.75 -7.62
N PHE A 140 8.14 11.67 -8.91
CA PHE A 140 7.64 10.63 -9.80
C PHE A 140 8.21 9.24 -9.46
N ALA A 141 9.52 9.14 -9.22
CA ALA A 141 10.15 7.87 -8.82
C ALA A 141 9.56 7.35 -7.50
N ILE A 142 9.33 8.25 -6.52
CA ILE A 142 8.66 7.89 -5.27
C ILE A 142 7.28 7.31 -5.56
N VAL A 143 6.43 8.01 -6.33
CA VAL A 143 5.08 7.52 -6.66
C VAL A 143 5.15 6.13 -7.31
N LEU A 144 6.08 5.87 -8.23
CA LEU A 144 6.21 4.56 -8.87
C LEU A 144 6.63 3.45 -7.91
N VAL A 145 7.52 3.73 -6.95
CA VAL A 145 7.84 2.77 -5.87
C VAL A 145 6.59 2.47 -5.04
N LEU A 146 5.82 3.51 -4.69
CA LEU A 146 4.61 3.35 -3.89
C LEU A 146 3.51 2.60 -4.65
N VAL A 147 3.41 2.78 -5.97
CA VAL A 147 2.54 1.97 -6.84
C VAL A 147 2.97 0.51 -6.75
N PHE A 148 4.24 0.20 -7.00
CA PHE A 148 4.76 -1.17 -6.93
C PHE A 148 4.50 -1.85 -5.58
N VAL A 149 4.74 -1.17 -4.46
CA VAL A 149 4.53 -1.76 -3.14
C VAL A 149 3.05 -1.78 -2.72
N GLY A 150 2.22 -0.88 -3.25
CA GLY A 150 0.80 -0.77 -2.92
C GLY A 150 -0.12 -1.63 -3.79
N LEU A 151 0.31 -1.99 -5.00
CA LEU A 151 -0.44 -2.81 -5.96
C LEU A 151 -0.99 -4.14 -5.39
N PRO A 152 -0.21 -4.96 -4.64
CA PRO A 152 -0.68 -6.25 -4.15
C PRO A 152 -1.89 -6.11 -3.23
N PHE A 153 -1.95 -5.03 -2.45
CA PHE A 153 -3.04 -4.78 -1.52
C PHE A 153 -4.37 -4.62 -2.25
N VAL A 154 -4.40 -3.89 -3.37
CA VAL A 154 -5.63 -3.73 -4.16
C VAL A 154 -6.01 -5.04 -4.85
N VAL A 155 -5.04 -5.71 -5.48
CA VAL A 155 -5.30 -6.98 -6.18
C VAL A 155 -5.89 -8.01 -5.21
N ARG A 156 -5.25 -8.21 -4.06
CA ARG A 156 -5.66 -9.22 -3.06
C ARG A 156 -6.96 -8.88 -2.34
N THR A 157 -7.39 -7.61 -2.32
CA THR A 157 -8.74 -7.25 -1.83
C THR A 157 -9.83 -7.45 -2.88
N VAL A 158 -9.54 -7.18 -4.16
CA VAL A 158 -10.54 -7.19 -5.24
C VAL A 158 -10.73 -8.59 -5.79
N GLN A 159 -9.64 -9.34 -5.98
CA GLN A 159 -9.62 -10.68 -6.55
C GLN A 159 -10.63 -11.65 -5.88
N PRO A 160 -10.66 -11.84 -4.55
CA PRO A 160 -11.59 -12.79 -3.94
C PRO A 160 -13.06 -12.38 -4.14
N ILE A 161 -13.36 -11.08 -4.19
CA ILE A 161 -14.74 -10.62 -4.46
C ILE A 161 -15.11 -10.87 -5.91
N LEU A 162 -14.17 -10.71 -6.84
CA LEU A 162 -14.39 -10.99 -8.24
C LEU A 162 -14.52 -12.50 -8.54
N GLU A 163 -13.81 -13.35 -7.79
CA GLU A 163 -13.92 -14.83 -7.88
C GLU A 163 -15.25 -15.35 -7.33
N ASN A 164 -15.79 -14.69 -6.30
CA ASN A 164 -17.08 -15.06 -5.68
C ASN A 164 -18.29 -14.41 -6.36
N LEU A 165 -18.09 -13.59 -7.40
CA LEU A 165 -19.17 -12.96 -8.15
C LEU A 165 -19.91 -14.02 -8.97
N ASP A 166 -21.18 -14.22 -8.67
CA ASP A 166 -22.01 -15.26 -9.29
C ASP A 166 -22.22 -14.99 -10.79
N PRO A 167 -21.81 -15.91 -11.69
CA PRO A 167 -22.05 -15.79 -13.12
C PRO A 167 -23.52 -15.54 -13.48
N GLU A 168 -24.46 -16.04 -12.68
CA GLU A 168 -25.90 -15.84 -12.91
C GLU A 168 -26.30 -14.36 -12.90
N THR A 169 -25.62 -13.52 -12.10
CA THR A 169 -25.91 -12.07 -12.05
C THR A 169 -25.51 -11.35 -13.34
N GLU A 170 -24.46 -11.82 -14.01
CA GLU A 170 -24.03 -11.28 -15.31
C GLU A 170 -24.93 -11.77 -16.43
N GLU A 171 -25.30 -13.05 -16.41
CA GLU A 171 -26.23 -13.65 -17.37
C GLU A 171 -27.61 -13.00 -17.30
N ALA A 172 -28.13 -12.76 -16.09
CA ALA A 172 -29.40 -12.03 -15.89
C ALA A 172 -29.35 -10.62 -16.50
N SER A 173 -28.24 -9.91 -16.33
CA SER A 173 -28.07 -8.58 -16.94
C SER A 173 -28.05 -8.65 -18.48
N ALA A 174 -27.43 -9.69 -19.04
CA ALA A 174 -27.38 -9.92 -20.47
C ALA A 174 -28.77 -10.29 -21.03
N CYS A 175 -29.55 -11.10 -20.31
CA CYS A 175 -30.94 -11.42 -20.66
C CYS A 175 -31.85 -10.19 -20.66
N LEU A 176 -31.59 -9.20 -19.80
CA LEU A 176 -32.28 -7.90 -19.79
C LEU A 176 -31.82 -6.95 -20.91
N GLY A 177 -30.93 -7.40 -21.79
CA GLY A 177 -30.43 -6.61 -22.93
C GLY A 177 -29.31 -5.64 -22.58
N ALA A 178 -28.69 -5.77 -21.40
CA ALA A 178 -27.55 -4.94 -21.03
C ALA A 178 -26.32 -5.28 -21.87
N THR A 179 -25.62 -4.25 -22.34
CA THR A 179 -24.30 -4.38 -22.96
C THR A 179 -23.24 -4.72 -21.92
N ARG A 180 -22.13 -5.34 -22.33
CA ARG A 180 -21.00 -5.69 -21.42
C ARG A 180 -20.51 -4.50 -20.59
N LEU A 181 -20.51 -3.30 -21.17
CA LEU A 181 -20.09 -2.09 -20.48
C LEU A 181 -21.12 -1.67 -19.41
N GLN A 182 -22.42 -1.81 -19.70
CA GLN A 182 -23.48 -1.57 -18.72
C GLN A 182 -23.46 -2.59 -17.59
N THR A 183 -23.24 -3.88 -17.88
CA THR A 183 -23.06 -4.92 -16.86
C THR A 183 -21.87 -4.58 -15.95
N PHE A 184 -20.75 -4.15 -16.52
CA PHE A 184 -19.60 -3.72 -15.73
C PHE A 184 -19.93 -2.55 -14.80
N TRP A 185 -20.47 -1.45 -15.32
CA TRP A 185 -20.71 -0.23 -14.53
C TRP A 185 -21.87 -0.36 -13.54
N ASN A 186 -22.91 -1.13 -13.87
CA ASN A 186 -24.14 -1.18 -13.07
C ASN A 186 -24.23 -2.40 -12.15
N VAL A 187 -23.51 -3.48 -12.44
CA VAL A 187 -23.60 -4.74 -11.66
C VAL A 187 -22.27 -5.04 -10.97
N ILE A 188 -21.19 -5.06 -11.74
CA ILE A 188 -19.90 -5.55 -11.24
C ILE A 188 -19.20 -4.48 -10.40
N LEU A 189 -19.05 -3.26 -10.92
CA LEU A 189 -18.33 -2.18 -10.24
C LEU A 189 -18.95 -1.80 -8.88
N PRO A 190 -20.29 -1.70 -8.71
CA PRO A 190 -20.90 -1.44 -7.41
C PRO A 190 -20.61 -2.55 -6.39
N THR A 191 -20.56 -3.80 -6.85
CA THR A 191 -20.21 -4.96 -6.01
C THR A 191 -18.74 -4.94 -5.59
N LEU A 192 -17.85 -4.49 -6.48
CA LEU A 192 -16.42 -4.34 -6.19
C LEU A 192 -16.08 -3.08 -5.40
N TYR A 193 -16.96 -2.09 -5.35
CA TYR A 193 -16.69 -0.78 -4.76
C TYR A 193 -16.21 -0.83 -3.29
N PRO A 194 -16.83 -1.60 -2.38
CA PRO A 194 -16.33 -1.73 -1.01
C PRO A 194 -14.91 -2.32 -0.93
N ALA A 195 -14.62 -3.28 -1.82
CA ALA A 195 -13.31 -3.91 -1.92
C ALA A 195 -12.27 -2.93 -2.48
N LEU A 196 -12.63 -2.10 -3.47
CA LEU A 196 -11.76 -1.07 -4.02
C LEU A 196 -11.42 0.01 -3.00
N ILE A 197 -12.39 0.46 -2.19
CA ILE A 197 -12.12 1.39 -1.08
C ILE A 197 -11.17 0.76 -0.06
N THR A 198 -11.39 -0.51 0.29
CA THR A 198 -10.55 -1.22 1.25
C THR A 198 -9.12 -1.35 0.72
N GLY A 199 -8.97 -1.80 -0.52
CA GLY A 199 -7.69 -1.90 -1.21
C GLY A 199 -6.97 -0.55 -1.31
N PHE A 200 -7.71 0.52 -1.64
CA PHE A 200 -7.20 1.88 -1.65
C PHE A 200 -6.69 2.33 -0.28
N ALA A 201 -7.47 2.12 0.78
CA ALA A 201 -7.11 2.51 2.13
C ALA A 201 -5.82 1.78 2.58
N LEU A 202 -5.71 0.48 2.29
CA LEU A 202 -4.52 -0.31 2.57
C LEU A 202 -3.31 0.16 1.76
N ALA A 203 -3.47 0.37 0.46
CA ALA A 203 -2.40 0.86 -0.41
C ALA A 203 -1.94 2.27 -0.01
N PHE A 204 -2.87 3.14 0.39
CA PHE A 204 -2.58 4.48 0.89
C PHE A 204 -1.83 4.43 2.23
N ALA A 205 -2.31 3.67 3.21
CA ALA A 205 -1.65 3.49 4.49
C ALA A 205 -0.22 2.93 4.31
N ARG A 206 -0.07 1.93 3.43
CA ARG A 206 1.24 1.38 3.04
C ARG A 206 2.12 2.44 2.39
N GLY A 207 1.53 3.27 1.53
CA GLY A 207 2.20 4.36 0.83
C GLY A 207 2.75 5.41 1.80
N VAL A 208 1.95 5.83 2.78
CA VAL A 208 2.36 6.76 3.85
C VAL A 208 3.53 6.19 4.64
N ALA A 209 3.42 4.93 5.09
CA ALA A 209 4.48 4.26 5.86
C ALA A 209 5.81 4.18 5.08
N ASN A 210 5.76 3.81 3.79
CA ASN A 210 6.95 3.72 2.96
C ASN A 210 7.56 5.07 2.62
N THR A 211 6.75 6.10 2.41
CA THR A 211 7.28 7.43 2.06
C THR A 211 8.08 8.01 3.22
N VAL A 212 7.62 7.81 4.46
CA VAL A 212 8.39 8.17 5.66
C VAL A 212 9.72 7.43 5.67
N GLN A 213 9.73 6.10 5.47
CA GLN A 213 10.95 5.30 5.45
C GLN A 213 11.94 5.76 4.35
N LEU A 214 11.46 6.04 3.14
CA LEU A 214 12.27 6.51 2.00
C LEU A 214 12.83 7.92 2.25
N SER A 215 12.08 8.78 2.93
CA SER A 215 12.54 10.12 3.28
C SER A 215 13.64 10.08 4.36
N SER A 216 13.54 9.15 5.31
CA SER A 216 14.55 8.92 6.34
C SER A 216 15.85 8.35 5.75
N SER A 217 15.75 7.38 4.84
CA SER A 217 16.93 6.77 4.21
C SER A 217 17.71 7.75 3.33
N ARG A 218 17.01 8.67 2.65
CA ARG A 218 17.64 9.77 1.90
C ARG A 218 18.43 10.71 2.81
N GLY A 219 17.96 10.93 4.04
CA GLY A 219 18.67 11.73 5.05
C GLY A 219 19.98 11.10 5.54
N THR A 220 20.08 9.78 5.50
CA THR A 220 21.28 9.00 5.86
C THR A 220 22.25 8.75 4.71
N SER A 221 21.91 9.10 3.46
CA SER A 221 22.86 8.96 2.35
C SER A 221 24.05 9.92 2.51
N PRO A 222 25.31 9.41 2.48
CA PRO A 222 26.52 10.19 2.77
C PRO A 222 26.84 11.30 1.75
N MET A 223 26.02 11.49 0.71
CA MET A 223 26.29 12.45 -0.36
C MET A 223 26.00 13.91 0.00
N ARG A 224 25.39 14.20 1.16
CA ARG A 224 25.14 15.60 1.60
C ARG A 224 26.18 16.13 2.58
N GLN A 225 27.22 15.37 2.92
CA GLN A 225 28.29 15.84 3.81
C GLN A 225 29.39 16.65 3.10
N LYS A 226 29.27 16.93 1.80
CA LYS A 226 30.15 17.84 1.05
C LYS A 226 29.36 18.89 0.27
N SER A 227 28.98 19.95 0.96
CA SER A 227 28.93 21.29 0.38
C SER A 227 29.27 22.29 1.50
N PRO A 228 30.56 22.59 1.72
CA PRO A 228 30.94 23.75 2.51
C PRO A 228 30.44 24.99 1.78
N GLN A 229 29.85 25.91 2.53
CA GLN A 229 29.66 27.28 2.10
C GLN A 229 31.03 27.84 1.68
N SER A 230 31.10 28.36 0.45
CA SER A 230 32.03 29.40 0.02
C SER A 230 31.34 30.19 -1.09
#